data_AF-A0AAD2CUU1-F1
#
_entry.id   AF-A0AAD2CUU1-F1
#
_cell.length_a   1.000
_cell.length_b   1.000
_cell.length_c   1.000
_cell.angle_alpha   90.00
_cell.angle_beta   90.00
_cell.angle_gamma   90.00
#
_symmetry.space_group_name_H-M   'P 1'
#
loop_
_entity.id
_entity.type
_entity.pdbx_description
1 polymer ?
#
loop_
_entity_poly.entity_id
_entity_poly.type
_entity_poly.pdbx_seq_one_letter_code
_entity_poly.pdbx_strand_id
1 'polypeptide(L)'
;MIDGSTIQSIFGPFGSEDSLLPFFGPLTLWVGMYTYSHVKGTSYQDWPIPHNTHHFFGMIFATLSIIYDNEEIFPERVGVLWTLSFFVIDFIDCVRVMHTAYLFHAVCVLFLSSCNLMNPSFYRLRMNSRAMYLELSSPFMHLSKKTRNPLHFAIFALMFTCCRVVWIPLIMKRLLDDGLPWTDYKFLVVIAFYGLNLFWYAKILRIIIFGPPQKEDKKEG
;
A
#
# COMPACT_ATOMS: atom_id res chain seq x y z
N MET A 1 -17.49 16.14 9.88
CA MET A 1 -17.49 14.68 9.65
C MET A 1 -18.65 14.40 8.72
N ILE A 2 -18.45 13.69 7.61
CA ILE A 2 -19.56 13.33 6.70
C ILE A 2 -20.49 12.38 7.46
N ASP A 3 -21.80 12.51 7.30
CA ASP A 3 -22.75 11.64 7.97
C ASP A 3 -22.63 10.19 7.46
N GLY A 4 -22.76 9.22 8.38
CA GLY A 4 -22.61 7.79 8.07
C GLY A 4 -23.64 7.31 7.05
N SER A 5 -24.89 7.82 7.10
CA SER A 5 -25.92 7.46 6.13
C SER A 5 -25.59 7.95 4.72
N THR A 6 -24.91 9.09 4.61
CA THR A 6 -24.45 9.61 3.32
C THR A 6 -23.36 8.70 2.74
N ILE A 7 -22.38 8.28 3.54
CA ILE A 7 -21.36 7.33 3.08
C ILE A 7 -21.98 5.98 2.69
N GLN A 8 -22.89 5.48 3.51
CA GLN A 8 -23.60 4.22 3.23
C GLN A 8 -24.43 4.30 1.93
N SER A 9 -25.12 5.40 1.66
CA SER A 9 -25.89 5.55 0.41
C SER A 9 -25.00 5.60 -0.83
N ILE A 10 -23.80 6.16 -0.73
CA ILE A 10 -22.83 6.22 -1.83
C ILE A 10 -22.15 4.86 -2.04
N PHE A 11 -21.65 4.24 -0.96
CA PHE A 11 -20.78 3.06 -1.05
C PHE A 11 -21.47 1.72 -0.78
N GLY A 12 -22.65 1.72 -0.16
CA GLY A 12 -23.44 0.53 0.13
C GLY A 12 -23.71 -0.34 -1.11
N PRO A 13 -24.13 0.22 -2.27
CA PRO A 13 -24.33 -0.56 -3.50
C PRO A 13 -23.06 -1.25 -4.03
N PHE A 14 -21.90 -0.79 -3.61
CA PHE A 14 -20.59 -1.33 -3.98
C PHE A 14 -20.06 -2.36 -2.98
N GLY A 15 -20.71 -2.50 -1.83
CA GLY A 15 -20.28 -3.40 -0.75
C GLY A 15 -20.66 -4.86 -0.93
N SER A 16 -21.74 -5.15 -1.67
CA SER A 16 -22.28 -6.52 -1.77
C SER A 16 -21.30 -7.47 -2.44
N GLU A 17 -21.20 -8.71 -1.95
CA GLU A 17 -20.27 -9.74 -2.46
C GLU A 17 -20.40 -9.96 -3.98
N ASP A 18 -21.59 -9.78 -4.54
CA ASP A 18 -21.85 -9.92 -5.97
C ASP A 18 -21.43 -8.69 -6.80
N SER A 19 -21.20 -7.54 -6.17
CA SER A 19 -20.77 -6.32 -6.85
C SER A 19 -19.28 -6.38 -7.20
N LEU A 20 -18.99 -6.53 -8.49
CA LEU A 20 -17.62 -6.44 -9.04
C LEU A 20 -17.28 -5.05 -9.58
N LEU A 21 -18.21 -4.10 -9.49
CA LEU A 21 -18.02 -2.75 -10.00
C LEU A 21 -16.83 -2.02 -9.34
N PRO A 22 -16.54 -2.18 -8.03
CA PRO A 22 -15.36 -1.57 -7.41
C PRO A 22 -14.03 -2.15 -7.89
N PHE A 23 -14.07 -3.28 -8.60
CA PHE A 23 -12.92 -3.83 -9.30
C PHE A 23 -12.87 -3.37 -10.76
N PHE A 24 -13.93 -3.59 -11.54
CA PHE A 24 -13.94 -3.33 -12.97
C PHE A 24 -13.94 -1.85 -13.34
N GLY A 25 -14.55 -0.99 -12.53
CA GLY A 25 -14.51 0.46 -12.73
C GLY A 25 -13.08 0.98 -12.68
N PRO A 26 -12.36 0.80 -11.57
CA PRO A 26 -10.95 1.16 -11.46
C PRO A 26 -10.06 0.41 -12.46
N LEU A 27 -10.30 -0.87 -12.75
CA LEU A 27 -9.54 -1.61 -13.76
C LEU A 27 -9.61 -0.94 -15.13
N THR A 28 -10.79 -0.45 -15.54
CA THR A 28 -10.94 0.28 -16.80
C THR A 28 -10.10 1.55 -16.83
N LEU A 29 -10.05 2.29 -15.71
CA LEU A 29 -9.17 3.45 -15.55
C LEU A 29 -7.70 3.06 -15.71
N TRP A 30 -7.25 1.99 -15.05
CA TRP A 30 -5.85 1.53 -15.10
C TRP A 30 -5.45 1.02 -16.48
N VAL A 31 -6.33 0.26 -17.16
CA VAL A 31 -6.13 -0.17 -18.55
C VAL A 31 -6.02 1.04 -19.47
N GLY A 32 -6.88 2.05 -19.30
CA GLY A 32 -6.82 3.29 -20.07
C GLY A 32 -5.49 4.03 -19.86
N MET A 33 -5.04 4.17 -18.61
CA MET A 33 -3.75 4.77 -18.27
C MET A 33 -2.57 3.99 -18.85
N TYR A 34 -2.58 2.66 -18.73
CA TYR A 34 -1.56 1.76 -19.28
C TYR A 34 -1.48 1.85 -20.81
N THR A 35 -2.63 1.84 -21.48
CA THR A 35 -2.70 1.99 -22.93
C THR A 35 -2.19 3.37 -23.37
N TYR A 36 -2.59 4.42 -22.66
CA TYR A 36 -2.14 5.78 -22.92
C TYR A 36 -0.62 5.92 -22.81
N SER A 37 -0.02 5.36 -21.75
CA SER A 37 1.44 5.44 -21.55
C SER A 37 2.19 4.81 -22.71
N HIS A 38 1.73 3.64 -23.18
CA HIS A 38 2.31 2.94 -24.32
C HIS A 38 2.18 3.74 -25.63
N VAL A 39 1.01 4.32 -25.90
CA VAL A 39 0.80 5.17 -27.10
C VAL A 39 1.70 6.41 -27.08
N LYS A 40 1.94 6.98 -25.89
CA LYS A 40 2.84 8.13 -25.72
C LYS A 40 4.32 7.78 -25.64
N GLY A 41 4.69 6.49 -25.70
CA GLY A 41 6.06 6.05 -25.53
C GLY A 41 6.62 6.31 -24.12
N THR A 42 5.76 6.47 -23.12
CA THR A 42 6.13 6.65 -21.71
C THR A 42 5.98 5.33 -20.97
N SER A 43 6.97 4.99 -20.14
CA SER A 43 6.91 3.82 -19.25
C SER A 43 5.81 4.02 -18.19
N TYR A 44 4.96 3.01 -18.01
CA TYR A 44 3.87 3.08 -17.03
C TYR A 44 4.41 3.17 -15.60
N GLN A 45 5.46 2.41 -15.27
CA GLN A 45 6.21 2.52 -14.01
C GLN A 45 6.76 3.92 -13.75
N ASP A 46 7.30 4.57 -14.78
CA ASP A 46 7.96 5.88 -14.62
C ASP A 46 6.97 7.03 -14.61
N TRP A 47 5.71 6.77 -14.95
CA TRP A 47 4.65 7.75 -14.91
C TRP A 47 4.09 7.86 -13.47
N PRO A 48 4.29 8.97 -12.76
CA PRO A 48 3.89 9.07 -11.35
C PRO A 48 2.37 9.17 -11.15
N ILE A 49 1.60 9.48 -12.21
CA ILE A 49 0.16 9.74 -12.08
C ILE A 49 -0.59 8.48 -11.62
N PRO A 50 -0.49 7.31 -12.29
CA PRO A 50 -1.18 6.09 -11.84
C PRO A 50 -0.92 5.75 -10.37
N HIS A 51 0.36 5.75 -9.96
CA HIS A 51 0.77 5.46 -8.58
C HIS A 51 0.20 6.45 -7.57
N ASN A 52 0.31 7.76 -7.85
CA ASN A 52 -0.21 8.79 -6.95
C ASN A 52 -1.74 8.74 -6.86
N THR A 53 -2.43 8.47 -7.98
CA THR A 53 -3.88 8.31 -8.01
C THR A 53 -4.30 7.09 -7.18
N HIS A 54 -3.64 5.94 -7.38
CA HIS A 54 -3.90 4.73 -6.61
C HIS A 54 -3.75 4.98 -5.11
N HIS A 55 -2.63 5.57 -4.67
CA HIS A 55 -2.40 5.87 -3.27
C HIS A 55 -3.38 6.91 -2.71
N PHE A 56 -3.68 7.98 -3.45
CA PHE A 56 -4.57 9.03 -2.98
C PHE A 56 -5.98 8.48 -2.65
N PHE A 57 -6.60 7.77 -3.59
CA PHE A 57 -7.91 7.16 -3.35
C PHE A 57 -7.83 5.98 -2.38
N GLY A 58 -6.75 5.19 -2.42
CA GLY A 58 -6.50 4.13 -1.44
C GLY A 58 -6.50 4.66 -0.01
N MET A 59 -5.83 5.80 0.22
CA MET A 59 -5.81 6.49 1.51
C MET A 59 -7.19 7.03 1.91
N ILE A 60 -7.98 7.56 0.96
CA ILE A 60 -9.36 7.98 1.22
C ILE A 60 -10.18 6.78 1.70
N PHE A 61 -10.16 5.66 0.96
CA PHE A 61 -10.91 4.45 1.33
C PHE A 61 -10.43 3.86 2.67
N ALA A 62 -9.13 3.81 2.90
CA ALA A 62 -8.57 3.37 4.17
C ALA A 62 -9.01 4.27 5.34
N THR A 63 -9.03 5.59 5.12
CA THR A 63 -9.48 6.56 6.12
C THR A 63 -10.96 6.38 6.45
N LEU A 64 -11.82 6.25 5.43
CA LEU A 64 -13.25 6.00 5.63
C LEU A 64 -13.49 4.69 6.40
N SER A 65 -12.82 3.62 5.99
CA SER A 65 -12.89 2.30 6.62
C SER A 65 -12.51 2.34 8.11
N ILE A 66 -11.43 3.05 8.47
CA ILE A 66 -10.97 3.16 9.86
C ILE A 66 -11.84 4.12 10.68
N ILE A 67 -12.30 5.24 10.11
CA ILE A 67 -13.10 6.23 10.85
C ILE A 67 -14.47 5.67 11.22
N TYR A 68 -15.14 4.98 10.29
CA TYR A 68 -16.47 4.44 10.56
C TYR A 68 -16.41 3.08 11.27
N ASP A 69 -15.33 2.30 11.10
CA ASP A 69 -15.10 0.99 11.71
C ASP A 69 -16.33 0.05 11.64
N ASN A 70 -17.16 0.18 10.60
CA ASN A 70 -18.41 -0.54 10.41
C ASN A 70 -18.61 -0.92 8.93
N GLU A 71 -18.74 -2.22 8.63
CA GLU A 71 -18.84 -2.76 7.26
C GLU A 71 -20.17 -2.36 6.60
N GLU A 72 -21.20 -2.08 7.40
CA GLU A 72 -22.50 -1.62 6.89
C GLU A 72 -22.44 -0.16 6.41
N ILE A 73 -21.54 0.65 6.98
CA ILE A 73 -21.36 2.07 6.61
C ILE A 73 -20.34 2.18 5.49
N PHE A 74 -19.15 1.61 5.68
CA PHE A 74 -18.11 1.56 4.65
C PHE A 74 -17.53 0.15 4.55
N PRO A 75 -17.88 -0.60 3.50
CA PRO A 75 -17.33 -1.93 3.25
C PRO A 75 -15.85 -1.84 2.88
N GLU A 76 -14.96 -2.46 3.68
CA GLU A 76 -13.51 -2.39 3.43
C GLU A 76 -13.14 -2.97 2.05
N ARG A 77 -13.95 -3.94 1.59
CA ARG A 77 -13.87 -4.56 0.28
C ARG A 77 -13.75 -3.56 -0.87
N VAL A 78 -14.42 -2.40 -0.80
CA VAL A 78 -14.32 -1.36 -1.84
C VAL A 78 -12.86 -0.90 -2.01
N GLY A 79 -12.17 -0.63 -0.90
CA GLY A 79 -10.75 -0.26 -0.91
C GLY A 79 -9.82 -1.39 -1.32
N VAL A 80 -10.15 -2.64 -0.97
CA VAL A 80 -9.39 -3.83 -1.39
C VAL A 80 -9.48 -4.01 -2.91
N LEU A 81 -10.67 -3.93 -3.50
CA LEU A 81 -10.88 -4.09 -4.94
C LEU A 81 -10.27 -2.93 -5.76
N TRP A 82 -10.31 -1.70 -5.25
CA TRP A 82 -9.55 -0.58 -5.80
C TRP A 82 -8.06 -0.89 -5.90
N THR A 83 -7.50 -1.50 -4.85
CA THR A 83 -6.08 -1.86 -4.80
C THR A 83 -5.75 -3.03 -5.72
N LEU A 84 -6.57 -4.06 -5.69
CA LEU A 84 -6.37 -5.28 -6.48
C LEU A 84 -6.40 -4.97 -7.99
N SER A 85 -7.32 -4.11 -8.45
CA SER A 85 -7.38 -3.70 -9.85
C SER A 85 -6.12 -2.96 -10.33
N PHE A 86 -5.51 -2.11 -9.49
CA PHE A 86 -4.27 -1.41 -9.81
C PHE A 86 -3.11 -2.41 -9.96
N PHE A 87 -2.97 -3.31 -8.98
CA PHE A 87 -1.85 -4.27 -8.98
C PHE A 87 -1.96 -5.35 -10.05
N VAL A 88 -3.14 -5.61 -10.63
CA VAL A 88 -3.26 -6.46 -11.83
C VAL A 88 -2.51 -5.83 -13.02
N ILE A 89 -2.70 -4.53 -13.24
CA ILE A 89 -2.01 -3.82 -14.32
C ILE A 89 -0.52 -3.65 -14.01
N ASP A 90 -0.19 -3.35 -12.75
CA ASP A 90 1.20 -3.26 -12.31
C ASP A 90 1.96 -4.59 -12.48
N PHE A 91 1.32 -5.71 -12.18
CA PHE A 91 1.86 -7.05 -12.43
C PHE A 91 2.14 -7.29 -13.91
N ILE A 92 1.18 -6.99 -14.79
CA ILE A 92 1.33 -7.15 -16.24
C ILE A 92 2.50 -6.32 -16.76
N ASP A 93 2.58 -5.06 -16.32
CA ASP A 93 3.67 -4.17 -16.69
C ASP A 93 5.03 -4.68 -16.18
N CYS A 94 5.11 -5.09 -14.92
CA CYS A 94 6.32 -5.65 -14.31
C CYS A 94 6.82 -6.93 -14.98
N VAL A 95 5.92 -7.82 -15.42
CA VAL A 95 6.27 -9.00 -16.21
C VAL A 95 6.88 -8.57 -17.55
N ARG A 96 6.26 -7.61 -18.24
CA ARG A 96 6.76 -7.10 -19.53
C ARG A 96 8.15 -6.47 -19.40
N VAL A 97 8.38 -5.63 -18.38
CA VAL A 97 9.67 -4.94 -18.18
C VAL A 97 10.71 -5.80 -17.43
N MET A 98 10.34 -7.01 -17.00
CA MET A 98 11.20 -7.95 -16.27
C MET A 98 11.78 -7.39 -14.97
N HIS A 99 11.05 -6.49 -14.29
CA HIS A 99 11.52 -5.87 -13.05
C HIS A 99 11.20 -6.74 -11.83
N THR A 100 12.07 -7.71 -11.54
CA THR A 100 11.85 -8.77 -10.53
C THR A 100 11.41 -8.30 -9.14
N ALA A 101 11.99 -7.21 -8.62
CA ALA A 101 11.63 -6.71 -7.28
C ALA A 101 10.19 -6.16 -7.21
N TYR A 102 9.77 -5.41 -8.23
CA TYR A 102 8.39 -4.89 -8.31
C TYR A 102 7.41 -6.00 -8.66
N LEU A 103 7.81 -6.95 -9.51
CA LEU A 103 7.02 -8.14 -9.79
C LEU A 103 6.72 -8.95 -8.51
N PHE A 104 7.74 -9.19 -7.68
CA PHE A 104 7.56 -9.87 -6.39
C PHE A 104 6.62 -9.07 -5.47
N HIS A 105 6.79 -7.74 -5.40
CA HIS A 105 5.90 -6.88 -4.64
C HIS A 105 4.45 -6.98 -5.11
N ALA A 106 4.21 -6.85 -6.42
CA ALA A 106 2.87 -6.95 -7.02
C ALA A 106 2.22 -8.32 -6.72
N VAL A 107 2.97 -9.42 -6.84
CA VAL A 107 2.49 -10.76 -6.48
C VAL A 107 2.09 -10.84 -5.00
N CYS A 108 2.93 -10.34 -4.10
CA CYS A 108 2.63 -10.31 -2.67
C CYS A 108 1.38 -9.49 -2.36
N VAL A 109 1.23 -8.32 -2.97
CA VAL A 109 0.05 -7.46 -2.75
C VAL A 109 -1.21 -8.14 -3.30
N LEU A 110 -1.18 -8.67 -4.51
CA LEU A 110 -2.30 -9.42 -5.08
C LEU A 110 -2.71 -10.58 -4.16
N PHE A 111 -1.75 -11.39 -3.71
CA PHE A 111 -1.99 -12.51 -2.81
C PHE A 111 -2.60 -12.05 -1.47
N LEU A 112 -2.03 -11.03 -0.83
CA LEU A 112 -2.52 -10.53 0.45
C LEU A 112 -3.91 -9.87 0.32
N SER A 113 -4.15 -9.12 -0.75
CA SER A 113 -5.47 -8.54 -1.03
C SER A 113 -6.52 -9.63 -1.29
N SER A 114 -6.18 -10.68 -2.05
CA SER A 114 -7.07 -11.84 -2.21
C SER A 114 -7.34 -12.55 -0.88
N CYS A 115 -6.34 -12.73 -0.04
CA CYS A 115 -6.54 -13.30 1.31
C CYS A 115 -7.45 -12.43 2.18
N ASN A 116 -7.33 -11.10 2.09
CA ASN A 116 -8.26 -10.16 2.75
C ASN A 116 -9.69 -10.38 2.25
N LEU A 117 -9.87 -10.56 0.93
CA LEU A 117 -11.20 -10.76 0.36
C LEU A 117 -11.87 -12.06 0.81
N MET A 118 -11.07 -13.13 0.95
CA MET A 118 -11.57 -14.47 1.25
C MET A 118 -11.80 -14.74 2.74
N ASN A 119 -11.32 -13.87 3.64
CA ASN A 119 -11.36 -14.13 5.07
C ASN A 119 -12.03 -12.98 5.84
N PRO A 120 -13.27 -13.18 6.34
CA PRO A 120 -14.03 -12.15 7.04
C PRO A 120 -13.33 -11.56 8.28
N SER A 121 -12.42 -12.32 8.90
CA SER A 121 -11.66 -11.83 10.04
C SER A 121 -10.77 -10.63 9.69
N PHE A 122 -10.28 -10.53 8.45
CA PHE A 122 -9.48 -9.39 8.01
C PHE A 122 -10.29 -8.11 7.87
N TYR A 123 -11.53 -8.21 7.37
CA TYR A 123 -12.46 -7.07 7.28
C TYR A 123 -12.80 -6.51 8.65
N ARG A 124 -13.14 -7.39 9.59
CA ARG A 124 -13.40 -7.00 10.99
C ARG A 124 -12.22 -6.22 11.60
N LEU A 125 -11.00 -6.61 11.26
CA LEU A 125 -9.77 -6.00 11.77
C LEU A 125 -9.32 -4.78 10.95
N ARG A 126 -9.98 -4.50 9.83
CA ARG A 126 -9.64 -3.42 8.88
C ARG A 126 -8.20 -3.54 8.36
N MET A 127 -7.75 -4.77 8.11
CA MET A 127 -6.33 -5.03 7.91
C MET A 127 -5.78 -4.40 6.64
N ASN A 128 -6.53 -4.42 5.54
CA ASN A 128 -6.11 -3.80 4.29
C ASN A 128 -6.01 -2.28 4.43
N SER A 129 -6.99 -1.66 5.10
CA SER A 129 -7.01 -0.21 5.35
C SER A 129 -5.83 0.20 6.22
N ARG A 130 -5.55 -0.55 7.29
CA ARG A 130 -4.38 -0.33 8.14
C ARG A 130 -3.07 -0.50 7.38
N ALA A 131 -3.00 -1.47 6.47
CA ALA A 131 -1.84 -1.69 5.62
C ALA A 131 -1.61 -0.54 4.62
N MET A 132 -2.67 0.08 4.10
CA MET A 132 -2.57 1.22 3.17
C MET A 132 -1.81 2.42 3.78
N TYR A 133 -1.95 2.67 5.08
CA TYR A 133 -1.18 3.73 5.77
C TYR A 133 0.33 3.46 5.82
N LEU A 134 0.76 2.20 5.66
CA LEU A 134 2.18 1.83 5.56
C LEU A 134 2.80 2.36 4.25
N GLU A 135 1.98 2.51 3.21
CA GLU A 135 2.39 3.00 1.89
C GLU A 135 2.47 4.52 1.80
N LEU A 136 2.00 5.26 2.81
CA LEU A 136 2.08 6.72 2.83
C LEU A 136 3.54 7.23 2.85
N SER A 137 4.50 6.42 3.29
CA SER A 137 5.93 6.75 3.20
C SER A 137 6.50 6.65 1.78
N SER A 138 5.86 5.91 0.87
CA SER A 138 6.39 5.55 -0.45
C SER A 138 6.58 6.77 -1.37
N PRO A 139 5.66 7.74 -1.48
CA PRO A 139 5.88 8.97 -2.26
C PRO A 139 7.14 9.74 -1.83
N PHE A 140 7.41 9.82 -0.53
CA PHE A 140 8.59 10.49 0.02
C PHE A 140 9.88 9.71 -0.28
N MET A 141 9.82 8.38 -0.31
CA MET A 141 10.92 7.54 -0.78
C MET A 141 11.27 7.87 -2.24
N HIS A 142 10.28 7.96 -3.13
CA HIS A 142 10.53 8.30 -4.53
C HIS A 142 11.09 9.72 -4.68
N LEU A 143 10.53 10.70 -3.95
CA LEU A 143 11.02 12.08 -3.96
C LEU A 143 12.48 12.18 -3.47
N SER A 144 12.82 11.51 -2.38
CA SER A 144 14.19 11.49 -1.83
C SER A 144 15.18 10.82 -2.78
N LYS A 145 14.81 9.70 -3.41
CA LYS A 145 15.64 9.01 -4.42
C LYS A 145 15.89 9.88 -5.65
N LYS A 146 14.85 10.58 -6.13
CA LYS A 146 14.91 11.43 -7.33
C LYS A 146 15.77 12.67 -7.12
N THR A 147 15.53 13.38 -6.03
CA THR A 147 16.15 14.69 -5.77
C THR A 147 17.50 14.62 -5.08
N ARG A 148 17.77 13.52 -4.35
CA ARG A 148 18.95 13.36 -3.48
C ARG A 148 19.12 14.49 -2.46
N ASN A 149 18.05 15.24 -2.18
CA ASN A 149 18.06 16.34 -1.23
C ASN A 149 17.99 15.77 0.20
N PRO A 150 18.91 16.16 1.12
CA PRO A 150 18.90 15.70 2.52
C PRO A 150 17.58 15.97 3.25
N LEU A 151 16.91 17.10 2.98
CA LEU A 151 15.63 17.44 3.60
C LEU A 151 14.52 16.48 3.15
N HIS A 152 14.47 16.14 1.85
CA HIS A 152 13.51 15.15 1.34
C HIS A 152 13.77 13.77 1.94
N PHE A 153 15.04 13.41 2.16
CA PHE A 153 15.39 12.18 2.86
C PHE A 153 14.99 12.22 4.33
N ALA A 154 15.16 13.34 5.04
CA ALA A 154 14.71 13.50 6.41
C ALA A 154 13.17 13.37 6.53
N ILE A 155 12.41 13.98 5.62
CA ILE A 155 10.96 13.84 5.54
C ILE A 155 10.58 12.37 5.28
N PHE A 156 11.25 11.70 4.34
CA PHE A 156 11.05 10.27 4.11
C PHE A 156 11.32 9.44 5.36
N ALA A 157 12.43 9.67 6.05
CA ALA A 157 12.78 8.95 7.26
C ALA A 157 11.72 9.15 8.36
N LEU A 158 11.26 10.39 8.58
CA LEU A 158 10.19 10.70 9.52
C LEU A 158 8.89 9.96 9.16
N MET A 159 8.47 10.03 7.89
CA MET A 159 7.27 9.35 7.42
C MET A 159 7.40 7.83 7.54
N PHE A 160 8.58 7.25 7.23
CA PHE A 160 8.86 5.84 7.42
C PHE A 160 8.76 5.45 8.90
N THR A 161 9.29 6.26 9.82
CA THR A 161 9.17 6.02 11.27
C THR A 161 7.71 6.00 11.69
N CYS A 162 6.93 7.03 11.35
CA CYS A 162 5.53 7.12 11.72
C CYS A 162 4.71 5.95 11.12
N CYS A 163 4.83 5.74 9.81
CA CYS A 163 4.01 4.79 9.08
C CYS A 163 4.44 3.34 9.28
N ARG A 164 5.72 3.02 9.49
CA ARG A 164 6.19 1.62 9.49
C ARG A 164 6.82 1.20 10.81
N VAL A 165 7.40 2.11 11.59
CA VAL A 165 8.02 1.76 12.87
C VAL A 165 7.03 1.88 14.03
N VAL A 166 6.18 2.92 14.02
CA VAL A 166 5.20 3.19 15.07
C VAL A 166 3.85 2.54 14.77
N TRP A 167 3.35 2.67 13.53
CA TRP A 167 2.02 2.16 13.18
C TRP A 167 1.90 0.64 13.24
N ILE A 168 2.93 -0.12 12.82
CA ILE A 168 2.87 -1.58 12.83
C ILE A 168 2.67 -2.15 14.26
N PRO A 169 3.40 -1.69 15.30
CA PRO A 169 3.10 -2.05 16.69
C PRO A 169 1.68 -1.68 17.14
N LEU A 170 1.10 -0.58 16.64
CA LEU A 170 -0.29 -0.23 16.93
C LEU A 170 -1.27 -1.21 16.29
N ILE A 171 -0.98 -1.68 15.07
CA ILE A 171 -1.73 -2.78 14.44
C ILE A 171 -1.63 -4.04 15.30
N MET A 172 -0.42 -4.44 15.70
CA MET A 172 -0.20 -5.62 16.56
C MET A 172 -1.00 -5.51 17.87
N LYS A 173 -0.95 -4.36 18.55
CA LYS A 173 -1.72 -4.14 19.77
C LYS A 173 -3.21 -4.34 19.52
N ARG A 174 -3.76 -3.77 18.44
CA ARG A 174 -5.18 -3.95 18.10
C ARG A 174 -5.54 -5.42 17.83
N LEU A 175 -4.66 -6.18 17.18
CA LEU A 175 -4.88 -7.62 17.00
C LEU A 175 -4.99 -8.37 18.33
N LEU A 176 -4.13 -8.04 19.32
CA LEU A 176 -4.21 -8.61 20.66
C LEU A 176 -5.49 -8.18 21.39
N ASP A 177 -5.84 -6.89 21.31
CA ASP A 177 -7.04 -6.33 21.92
C ASP A 177 -8.32 -7.00 21.34
N ASP A 178 -8.29 -7.39 20.06
CA ASP A 178 -9.36 -8.14 19.37
C ASP A 178 -9.30 -9.67 19.61
N GLY A 179 -8.43 -10.12 20.52
CA GLY A 179 -8.34 -11.48 21.02
C GLY A 179 -7.52 -12.46 20.18
N LEU A 180 -6.73 -11.98 19.22
CA LEU A 180 -5.86 -12.88 18.43
C LEU A 180 -4.62 -13.26 19.25
N PRO A 181 -4.30 -14.56 19.41
CA PRO A 181 -3.09 -14.98 20.08
C PRO A 181 -1.85 -14.65 19.24
N TRP A 182 -0.69 -14.52 19.89
CA TRP A 182 0.62 -14.31 19.24
C TRP A 182 1.01 -15.40 18.24
N THR A 183 0.39 -16.58 18.37
CA THR A 183 0.59 -17.73 17.48
C THR A 183 -0.34 -17.73 16.27
N ASP A 184 -1.33 -16.82 16.18
CA ASP A 184 -2.19 -16.69 15.01
C ASP A 184 -1.36 -16.27 13.79
N TYR A 185 -1.55 -16.96 12.67
CA TYR A 185 -0.77 -16.71 11.46
C TYR A 185 -0.86 -15.25 10.98
N LYS A 186 -2.00 -14.56 11.19
CA LYS A 186 -2.18 -13.14 10.83
C LYS A 186 -1.25 -12.27 11.65
N PHE A 187 -1.10 -12.58 12.94
CA PHE A 187 -0.19 -11.91 13.83
C PHE A 187 1.27 -12.15 13.41
N LEU A 188 1.62 -13.41 13.11
CA LEU A 188 2.95 -13.77 12.65
C LEU A 188 3.34 -13.07 11.34
N VAL A 189 2.39 -12.91 10.40
CA VAL A 189 2.60 -12.13 9.16
C VAL A 189 2.94 -10.67 9.49
N VAL A 190 2.22 -10.05 10.43
CA VAL A 190 2.50 -8.67 10.86
C VAL A 190 3.85 -8.56 11.57
N ILE A 191 4.26 -9.55 12.38
CA ILE A 191 5.60 -9.62 12.98
C ILE A 191 6.67 -9.72 11.91
N ALA A 192 6.54 -10.64 10.96
CA ALA A 192 7.50 -10.81 9.88
C ALA A 192 7.63 -9.53 9.05
N PHE A 193 6.50 -8.87 8.76
CA PHE A 193 6.49 -7.58 8.09
C PHE A 193 7.17 -6.49 8.92
N TYR A 194 6.97 -6.47 10.24
CA TYR A 194 7.66 -5.53 11.12
C TYR A 194 9.18 -5.73 11.11
N GLY A 195 9.65 -6.97 11.21
CA GLY A 195 11.07 -7.31 11.13
C GLY A 195 11.73 -6.82 9.85
N LEU A 196 11.04 -6.99 8.71
CA LEU A 196 11.50 -6.45 7.43
C LEU A 196 11.60 -4.91 7.45
N ASN A 197 10.61 -4.22 8.02
CA ASN A 197 10.62 -2.76 8.10
C ASN A 197 11.70 -2.25 9.08
N LEU A 198 11.98 -2.96 10.17
CA LEU A 198 13.08 -2.65 11.08
C LEU A 198 14.45 -2.81 10.41
N PHE A 199 14.63 -3.82 9.56
CA PHE A 199 15.84 -3.97 8.75
C PHE A 199 16.06 -2.75 7.83
N TRP A 200 15.01 -2.28 7.15
CA TRP A 200 15.10 -1.07 6.34
C TRP A 200 15.32 0.18 7.18
N TYR A 201 14.70 0.27 8.35
CA TYR A 201 14.87 1.38 9.27
C TYR A 201 16.31 1.47 9.78
N ALA A 202 16.96 0.35 10.09
CA ALA A 202 18.37 0.32 10.47
C ALA A 202 19.27 0.89 9.36
N LYS A 203 18.95 0.64 8.08
CA LYS A 203 19.66 1.27 6.96
C LYS A 203 19.42 2.78 6.87
N ILE A 204 18.19 3.23 7.10
CA ILE A 204 17.85 4.66 7.13
C ILE A 204 18.64 5.36 8.24
N LEU A 205 18.62 4.82 9.47
CA LEU A 205 19.36 5.33 10.61
C LEU A 205 20.87 5.40 10.33
N ARG A 206 21.44 4.37 9.70
CA ARG A 206 22.84 4.38 9.29
C ARG A 206 23.16 5.56 8.36
N ILE A 207 22.29 5.85 7.39
CA ILE A 207 22.47 6.99 6.47
C ILE A 207 22.36 8.33 7.21
N ILE A 208 21.45 8.44 8.19
CA ILE A 208 21.31 9.67 9.00
C ILE A 208 22.56 9.91 9.84
N ILE A 209 23.11 8.87 10.48
CA ILE A 209 24.23 9.00 11.43
C ILE A 209 25.57 9.16 10.70
N PHE A 210 25.82 8.33 9.68
CA PHE A 210 27.13 8.22 9.03
C PHE A 210 27.18 8.86 7.64
N GLY A 211 26.06 9.38 7.14
CA GLY A 211 25.94 9.85 5.77
C GLY A 211 25.70 8.71 4.76
N PRO A 212 25.47 9.04 3.48
CA PRO A 212 25.28 8.05 2.44
C PRO A 212 26.55 7.22 2.24
N PRO A 213 26.44 5.89 1.98
CA PRO A 213 27.60 5.08 1.67
C PRO A 213 28.33 5.67 0.45
N GLN A 214 29.63 5.92 0.60
CA GLN A 214 30.48 6.27 -0.54
C GLN A 214 30.40 5.09 -1.53
N LYS A 215 30.01 5.37 -2.78
CA LYS A 215 30.21 4.38 -3.84
C LYS A 215 31.72 4.20 -3.94
N GLU A 216 32.23 3.04 -3.56
CA GLU A 216 33.59 2.68 -3.93
C GLU A 216 33.66 2.78 -5.45
N ASP A 217 34.52 3.68 -5.96
CA ASP A 217 34.84 3.75 -7.36
C ASP A 217 35.28 2.34 -7.76
N LYS A 218 34.44 1.66 -8.55
CA LYS A 218 34.83 0.44 -9.22
C LYS A 218 36.06 0.81 -10.03
N LYS A 219 37.24 0.43 -9.55
CA LYS A 219 38.46 0.43 -10.35
C LYS A 219 38.14 -0.42 -11.57
N GLU A 220 37.94 0.25 -12.70
CA GLU A 220 37.98 -0.37 -14.01
C GLU A 220 39.37 -1.03 -14.11
N GLY A 221 39.35 -2.36 -14.13
CA GLY A 221 40.49 -3.21 -14.46
C GLY A 221 40.27 -3.82 -15.82
#